data_AF-A0AA41R7P2-F1
#
_entry.id   AF-A0AA41R7P2-F1
#
_cell.length_a   1.000
_cell.length_b   1.000
_cell.length_c   1.000
_cell.angle_alpha   90.00
_cell.angle_beta   90.00
_cell.angle_gamma   90.00
#
_symmetry.space_group_name_H-M   'P 1'
#
loop_
_entity.id
_entity.type
_entity.pdbx_description
1 polymer ?
#
loop_
_entity_poly.entity_id
_entity_poly.type
_entity_poly.pdbx_seq_one_letter_code
_entity_poly.pdbx_strand_id
1 'polypeptide(L)'
;MPHHLLSIVLDLNEIAKRNQTGPIACHWCNNQDNIIKYGTYQRYEFSGQGQIRIQRFFCKRDHCRRTFSILPHPFLRFTRFSLCLLTVLLQLLDQQVPIARICRHMAIGRTRVYWAIKKGRRILDWIGKEAKTEPVWAPLPCIDPPAHWSDFIRMFAMQFYPERYGPA
;
A
#
# COMPACT_ATOMS: atom_id res chain seq x y z
N MET A 1 1.78 -7.51 23.46
CA MET A 1 1.49 -6.07 23.66
C MET A 1 0.95 -5.46 22.37
N PRO A 2 -0.37 -5.52 22.13
CA PRO A 2 -1.00 -5.02 20.89
C PRO A 2 -1.15 -3.48 20.81
N HIS A 3 -1.02 -2.76 21.92
CA HIS A 3 -1.28 -1.31 21.98
C HIS A 3 -0.25 -0.43 21.25
N HIS A 4 1.03 -0.81 21.24
CA HIS A 4 2.09 0.02 20.64
C HIS A 4 2.03 0.02 19.11
N LEU A 5 1.75 -1.14 18.50
CA LEU A 5 1.59 -1.26 17.05
C LEU A 5 0.34 -0.54 16.54
N LEU A 6 -0.75 -0.57 17.32
CA LEU A 6 -1.97 0.15 16.97
C LEU A 6 -1.78 1.67 17.04
N SER A 7 -1.03 2.18 18.02
CA SER A 7 -0.72 3.62 18.09
C SER A 7 0.13 4.05 16.89
N ILE A 8 1.18 3.29 16.54
CA ILE A 8 1.99 3.53 15.33
C ILE A 8 1.11 3.56 14.08
N VAL A 9 0.16 2.62 13.95
CA VAL A 9 -0.76 2.55 12.80
C VAL A 9 -1.70 3.76 12.72
N LEU A 10 -2.13 4.29 13.86
CA LEU A 10 -2.95 5.50 13.94
C LEU A 10 -2.13 6.75 13.59
N ASP A 11 -0.90 6.84 14.07
CA ASP A 11 0.03 7.94 13.76
C ASP A 11 0.40 7.95 12.27
N LEU A 12 0.66 6.78 11.68
CA LEU A 12 0.88 6.62 10.25
C LEU A 12 -0.35 7.05 9.43
N ASN A 13 -1.57 6.79 9.92
CA ASN A 13 -2.81 7.24 9.30
C ASN A 13 -2.87 8.78 9.22
N GLU A 14 -2.47 9.48 10.28
CA GLU A 14 -2.46 10.96 10.31
C GLU A 14 -1.35 11.56 9.43
N ILE A 15 -0.14 10.98 9.46
CA ILE A 15 0.95 11.36 8.54
C ILE A 15 0.50 11.15 7.09
N ALA A 16 -0.18 10.03 6.82
CA ALA A 16 -0.66 9.70 5.49
C ALA A 16 -1.64 10.75 4.96
N LYS A 17 -2.58 11.20 5.80
CA LYS A 17 -3.52 12.28 5.42
C LYS A 17 -2.80 13.58 5.07
N ARG A 18 -1.74 13.95 5.81
CA ARG A 18 -0.95 15.16 5.54
C ARG A 18 -0.19 15.09 4.20
N ASN A 19 0.32 13.93 3.81
CA ASN A 19 1.05 13.77 2.55
C ASN A 19 0.20 13.97 1.28
N GLN A 20 -1.13 14.13 1.39
CA GLN A 20 -2.00 14.43 0.25
C GLN A 20 -2.10 15.91 -0.11
N THR A 21 -1.47 16.81 0.65
CA THR A 21 -1.58 18.26 0.43
C THR A 21 -0.52 18.84 -0.50
N GLY A 22 0.36 18.01 -1.06
CA GLY A 22 1.40 18.43 -1.99
C GLY A 22 0.90 18.76 -3.41
N PRO A 23 1.75 19.38 -4.25
CA PRO A 23 1.43 19.67 -5.64
C PRO A 23 1.13 18.39 -6.42
N ILE A 24 0.17 18.46 -7.34
CA ILE A 24 -0.24 17.31 -8.15
C ILE A 24 0.70 17.18 -9.34
N ALA A 25 1.57 16.18 -9.30
CA ALA A 25 2.49 15.86 -10.39
C ALA A 25 2.28 14.43 -10.91
N CYS A 26 2.31 14.26 -12.23
CA CYS A 26 2.27 12.95 -12.86
C CYS A 26 3.58 12.20 -12.61
N HIS A 27 3.54 11.14 -11.80
CA HIS A 27 4.73 10.33 -11.48
C HIS A 27 5.33 9.54 -12.67
N TRP A 28 4.77 9.65 -13.87
CA TRP A 28 5.29 9.00 -15.08
C TRP A 28 6.14 9.95 -15.95
N CYS A 29 5.81 11.24 -15.98
CA CYS A 29 6.47 12.22 -16.86
C CYS A 29 6.80 13.54 -16.15
N ASN A 30 6.63 13.58 -14.82
CA ASN A 30 6.80 14.72 -13.94
C ASN A 30 5.98 15.98 -14.31
N ASN A 31 5.01 15.83 -15.21
CA ASN A 31 4.15 16.91 -15.66
C ASN A 31 3.23 17.38 -14.52
N GLN A 32 3.09 18.70 -14.35
CA GLN A 32 2.22 19.32 -13.35
C GLN A 32 1.02 20.05 -14.00
N ASP A 33 1.10 20.34 -15.30
CA ASP A 33 0.07 21.07 -16.06
C ASP A 33 -0.91 20.12 -16.77
N ASN A 34 -2.09 20.59 -17.18
CA ASN A 34 -3.04 19.78 -17.97
C ASN A 34 -3.39 18.41 -17.33
N ILE A 35 -3.55 18.40 -16.01
CA ILE A 35 -3.98 17.23 -15.24
C ILE A 35 -5.44 17.42 -14.83
N ILE A 36 -6.28 16.42 -15.12
CA ILE A 36 -7.69 16.45 -14.73
C ILE A 36 -8.02 15.37 -13.70
N LYS A 37 -9.04 15.60 -12.89
CA LYS A 37 -9.65 14.55 -12.06
C LYS A 37 -10.35 13.54 -12.98
N TYR A 38 -10.11 12.25 -12.75
CA TYR A 38 -10.56 11.14 -13.61
C TYR A 38 -11.27 10.04 -12.80
N GLY A 39 -11.99 10.43 -11.75
CA GLY A 39 -12.73 9.53 -10.86
C GLY A 39 -11.98 9.18 -9.56
N THR A 40 -12.52 8.23 -8.79
CA THR A 40 -11.99 7.84 -7.48
C THR A 40 -12.08 6.34 -7.25
N TYR A 41 -11.34 5.82 -6.27
CA TYR A 41 -11.49 4.44 -5.77
C TYR A 41 -11.23 4.38 -4.27
N GLN A 42 -11.64 3.28 -3.62
CA GLN A 42 -11.48 3.09 -2.17
C GLN A 42 -10.26 2.24 -1.80
N ARG A 43 -9.63 2.57 -0.68
CA ARG A 43 -8.60 1.79 0.02
C ARG A 43 -8.95 1.71 1.50
N TYR A 44 -8.54 0.63 2.18
CA TYR A 44 -8.69 0.56 3.63
C TYR A 44 -7.69 1.49 4.31
N GLU A 45 -8.13 2.12 5.40
CA GLU A 45 -7.24 2.84 6.30
C GLU A 45 -6.23 1.90 6.97
N PHE A 46 -5.15 2.46 7.51
CA PHE A 46 -4.13 1.67 8.20
C PHE A 46 -4.69 0.93 9.42
N SER A 47 -5.62 1.57 10.16
CA SER A 47 -6.35 0.95 11.28
C SER A 47 -7.37 -0.11 10.85
N GLY A 48 -7.68 -0.21 9.55
CA GLY A 48 -8.73 -1.06 9.00
C GLY A 48 -10.16 -0.52 9.22
N GLN A 49 -10.38 0.32 10.25
CA GLN A 49 -11.70 0.77 10.72
C GLN A 49 -12.49 1.63 9.72
N GLY A 50 -11.87 2.02 8.60
CA GLY A 50 -12.47 2.88 7.59
C GLY A 50 -11.93 2.61 6.19
N GLN A 51 -12.51 3.32 5.23
CA GLN A 51 -12.03 3.37 3.86
C GLN A 51 -11.78 4.80 3.45
N ILE A 52 -10.59 5.05 2.92
CA ILE A 52 -10.24 6.32 2.31
C ILE A 52 -10.57 6.32 0.82
N ARG A 53 -11.11 7.43 0.35
CA ARG A 53 -11.35 7.68 -1.07
C ARG A 53 -10.09 8.27 -1.69
N ILE A 54 -9.48 7.54 -2.62
CA ILE A 54 -8.31 7.97 -3.38
C ILE A 54 -8.76 8.64 -4.67
N GLN A 55 -8.28 9.86 -4.90
CA GLN A 55 -8.48 10.60 -6.14
C GLN A 55 -7.59 10.04 -7.26
N ARG A 56 -8.20 9.77 -8.42
CA ARG A 56 -7.48 9.45 -9.65
C ARG A 56 -7.34 10.70 -10.52
N PHE A 57 -6.17 10.87 -11.09
CA PHE A 57 -5.85 11.93 -12.03
C PHE A 57 -5.56 11.34 -13.41
N PHE A 58 -5.77 12.11 -14.46
CA PHE A 58 -5.37 11.79 -15.82
C PHE A 58 -4.47 12.89 -16.35
N CYS A 59 -3.26 12.50 -16.77
CA CYS A 59 -2.29 13.41 -17.38
C CYS A 59 -2.63 13.55 -18.87
N LYS A 60 -2.97 14.76 -19.33
CA LYS A 60 -3.29 15.02 -20.75
C LYS A 60 -2.08 15.36 -21.62
N ARG A 61 -0.85 15.31 -21.08
CA ARG A 61 0.37 15.50 -21.89
C ARG A 61 0.44 14.43 -22.98
N ASP A 62 0.70 14.83 -24.22
CA ASP A 62 0.46 13.99 -25.40
C ASP A 62 1.16 12.63 -25.37
N HIS A 63 2.42 12.58 -24.93
CA HIS A 63 3.19 11.34 -24.82
C HIS A 63 2.94 10.54 -23.53
N CYS A 64 2.16 11.07 -22.57
CA CYS A 64 1.88 10.38 -21.33
C CYS A 64 0.50 9.70 -21.35
N ARG A 65 -0.59 10.49 -21.49
CA ARG A 65 -1.99 10.02 -21.53
C ARG A 65 -2.31 8.87 -20.55
N ARG A 66 -1.77 8.94 -19.33
CA ARG A 66 -1.90 7.90 -18.28
C ARG A 66 -2.70 8.41 -17.09
N THR A 67 -3.41 7.47 -16.46
CA THR A 67 -4.00 7.71 -15.14
C THR A 67 -2.99 7.46 -14.03
N PHE A 68 -3.07 8.26 -12.97
CA PHE A 68 -2.26 8.08 -11.78
C PHE A 68 -3.04 8.49 -10.52
N SER A 69 -2.46 8.26 -9.35
CA SER A 69 -3.06 8.67 -8.08
C SER A 69 -1.96 9.07 -7.12
N ILE A 70 -2.24 10.05 -6.28
CA ILE A 70 -1.36 10.44 -5.18
C ILE A 70 -1.85 9.68 -3.95
N LEU A 71 -1.03 8.74 -3.50
CA LEU A 71 -1.37 7.89 -2.37
C LEU A 71 -0.90 8.58 -1.09
N PRO A 72 -1.74 8.60 -0.04
CA PRO A 72 -1.41 9.29 1.22
C PRO A 72 -0.18 8.65 1.90
N HIS A 73 0.09 7.39 1.62
CA HIS A 73 1.21 6.64 2.15
C HIS A 73 1.56 5.56 1.14
N PRO A 74 2.69 4.87 1.31
CA PRO A 74 2.99 3.65 0.59
C PRO A 74 1.89 2.55 0.62
N PHE A 75 0.85 2.72 -0.18
CA PHE A 75 -0.14 1.69 -0.47
C PHE A 75 0.36 0.80 -1.59
N LEU A 76 0.23 -0.51 -1.39
CA LEU A 76 0.44 -1.47 -2.46
C LEU A 76 -0.60 -1.19 -3.56
N ARG A 77 -0.14 -0.83 -4.76
CA ARG A 77 -0.97 -0.33 -5.87
C ARG A 77 -2.16 -1.23 -6.23
N PHE A 78 -2.07 -2.54 -5.98
CA PHE A 78 -3.01 -3.55 -6.47
C PHE A 78 -3.73 -4.33 -5.36
N THR A 79 -3.66 -3.86 -4.13
CA THR A 79 -4.49 -4.37 -3.03
C THR A 79 -5.17 -3.21 -2.33
N ARG A 80 -6.32 -3.51 -1.73
CA ARG A 80 -7.03 -2.52 -0.90
C ARG A 80 -6.38 -2.34 0.48
N PHE A 81 -5.47 -3.24 0.84
CA PHE A 81 -4.76 -3.28 2.11
C PHE A 81 -3.38 -2.64 1.96
N SER A 82 -2.96 -1.84 2.93
CA SER A 82 -1.57 -1.39 3.03
C SER A 82 -0.66 -2.54 3.50
N LEU A 83 0.65 -2.40 3.29
CA LEU A 83 1.62 -3.39 3.78
C LEU A 83 1.56 -3.50 5.31
N CYS A 84 1.50 -2.38 6.03
CA CYS A 84 1.37 -2.35 7.49
C CYS A 84 0.13 -3.09 7.98
N LEU A 85 -1.03 -2.88 7.33
CA LEU A 85 -2.27 -3.56 7.70
C LEU A 85 -2.17 -5.07 7.48
N LEU A 86 -1.51 -5.53 6.41
CA LEU A 86 -1.25 -6.95 6.19
C LEU A 86 -0.35 -7.53 7.29
N THR A 87 0.71 -6.81 7.69
CA THR A 87 1.60 -7.23 8.78
C THR A 87 0.87 -7.35 10.11
N VAL A 88 0.10 -6.34 10.50
CA VAL A 88 -0.69 -6.36 11.73
C VAL A 88 -1.69 -7.51 11.71
N LEU A 89 -2.36 -7.72 10.58
CA LEU A 89 -3.33 -8.79 10.43
C LEU A 89 -2.70 -10.18 10.62
N LEU A 90 -1.49 -10.40 10.12
CA LEU A 90 -0.76 -11.65 10.33
C LEU A 90 -0.28 -11.81 11.77
N GLN A 91 0.24 -10.74 12.39
CA GLN A 91 0.64 -10.76 13.80
C GLN A 91 -0.53 -11.08 14.74
N LEU A 92 -1.74 -10.57 14.46
CA LEU A 92 -2.94 -10.92 15.22
C LEU A 92 -3.27 -12.41 15.11
N LEU A 93 -3.01 -13.03 13.96
CA LEU A 93 -3.20 -14.47 13.79
C LEU A 93 -2.14 -15.29 14.50
N ASP A 94 -0.89 -14.85 14.51
CA ASP A 94 0.19 -15.48 15.26
C ASP A 94 -0.09 -15.43 16.77
N GLN A 95 -0.76 -14.37 17.24
CA GLN A 95 -1.29 -14.24 18.60
C GLN A 95 -2.61 -15.01 18.83
N GLN A 96 -3.03 -15.84 17.86
CA GLN A 96 -4.24 -16.67 17.92
C GLN A 96 -5.54 -15.87 18.14
N VAL A 97 -5.57 -14.59 17.72
CA VAL A 97 -6.79 -13.78 17.79
C VAL A 97 -7.83 -14.36 16.82
N PRO A 98 -9.07 -14.68 17.29
CA PRO A 98 -10.07 -15.26 16.42
C PRO A 98 -10.44 -14.34 15.25
N ILE A 99 -10.60 -14.91 14.05
CA ILE A 99 -10.98 -14.17 12.83
C ILE A 99 -12.21 -13.29 13.05
N ALA A 100 -13.23 -13.79 13.77
CA ALA A 100 -14.43 -13.01 14.08
C ALA A 100 -14.12 -11.74 14.89
N ARG A 101 -13.15 -11.79 15.81
CA ARG A 101 -12.69 -10.63 16.58
C ARG A 101 -11.92 -9.66 15.69
N ILE A 102 -11.06 -10.16 14.79
CA ILE A 102 -10.32 -9.34 13.80
C ILE A 102 -11.31 -8.60 12.89
N CYS A 103 -12.28 -9.32 12.30
CA CYS A 103 -13.31 -8.73 11.44
C CYS A 103 -14.07 -7.60 12.12
N ARG A 104 -14.47 -7.79 13.39
CA ARG A 104 -15.18 -6.78 14.17
C ARG A 104 -14.30 -5.56 14.47
N HIS A 105 -13.08 -5.80 14.96
CA HIS A 105 -12.19 -4.71 15.39
C HIS A 105 -11.70 -3.84 14.22
N MET A 106 -11.45 -4.48 13.07
CA MET A 106 -11.01 -3.78 11.86
C MET A 106 -12.16 -3.40 10.92
N ALA A 107 -13.43 -3.72 11.22
CA ALA A 107 -14.56 -3.49 10.32
C ALA A 107 -14.36 -4.07 8.88
N ILE A 108 -13.69 -5.22 8.77
CA ILE A 108 -13.40 -5.89 7.48
C ILE A 108 -14.22 -7.17 7.36
N GLY A 109 -14.91 -7.34 6.23
CA GLY A 109 -15.67 -8.56 5.95
C GLY A 109 -14.79 -9.81 5.90
N ARG A 110 -15.33 -10.93 6.38
CA ARG A 110 -14.60 -12.20 6.58
C ARG A 110 -13.89 -12.72 5.33
N THR A 111 -14.55 -12.68 4.17
CA THR A 111 -13.95 -13.09 2.87
C THR A 111 -12.73 -12.23 2.52
N ARG A 112 -12.78 -10.92 2.80
CA ARG A 112 -11.66 -10.01 2.55
C ARG A 112 -10.51 -10.27 3.52
N VAL A 113 -10.81 -10.59 4.77
CA VAL A 113 -9.80 -11.02 5.76
C VAL A 113 -9.08 -12.28 5.27
N TYR A 114 -9.80 -13.34 4.90
CA TYR A 114 -9.14 -14.55 4.37
C TYR A 114 -8.28 -14.28 3.14
N TRP A 115 -8.76 -13.46 2.21
CA TRP A 115 -7.98 -13.05 1.04
C TRP A 115 -6.73 -12.26 1.43
N ALA A 116 -6.87 -11.33 2.39
CA ALA A 116 -5.77 -10.55 2.92
C ALA A 116 -4.72 -11.43 3.62
N ILE A 117 -5.12 -12.48 4.34
CA ILE A 117 -4.20 -13.45 4.96
C ILE A 117 -3.38 -14.14 3.88
N LYS A 118 -4.07 -14.76 2.91
CA LYS A 118 -3.41 -15.51 1.83
C LYS A 118 -2.43 -14.63 1.07
N LYS A 119 -2.86 -13.42 0.73
CA LYS A 119 -2.04 -12.46 -0.01
C LYS A 119 -0.90 -11.89 0.85
N GLY A 120 -1.19 -11.56 2.10
CA GLY A 120 -0.24 -11.04 3.07
C GLY A 120 0.91 -11.98 3.32
N ARG A 121 0.64 -13.28 3.53
CA ARG A 121 1.68 -14.31 3.70
C ARG A 121 2.61 -14.33 2.50
N ARG A 122 2.06 -14.47 1.28
CA ARG A 122 2.86 -14.48 0.05
C ARG A 122 3.72 -13.22 -0.11
N ILE A 123 3.21 -12.04 0.27
CA ILE A 123 3.94 -10.78 0.19
C ILE A 123 5.05 -10.73 1.24
N LEU A 124 4.76 -11.03 2.50
CA LEU A 124 5.76 -10.99 3.57
C LEU A 124 6.83 -12.08 3.40
N ASP A 125 6.46 -13.27 2.91
CA ASP A 125 7.42 -14.33 2.58
C ASP A 125 8.38 -13.88 1.48
N TRP A 126 7.86 -13.19 0.45
CA TRP A 126 8.70 -12.62 -0.60
C TRP A 126 9.62 -11.54 -0.04
N ILE A 127 9.09 -10.57 0.72
CA ILE A 127 9.91 -9.52 1.37
C ILE A 127 11.00 -10.15 2.25
N GLY A 128 10.65 -11.18 3.02
CA GLY A 128 11.59 -11.89 3.88
C GLY A 128 12.67 -12.67 3.12
N LYS A 129 12.43 -13.05 1.86
CA LYS A 129 13.44 -13.63 0.97
C LYS A 129 14.35 -12.56 0.38
N GLU A 130 13.78 -11.48 -0.17
CA GLU A 130 14.55 -10.34 -0.69
C GLU A 130 15.44 -9.71 0.39
N ALA A 131 14.95 -9.65 1.63
CA ALA A 131 15.74 -9.14 2.75
C ALA A 131 16.99 -9.99 3.08
N LYS A 132 17.03 -11.23 2.59
CA LYS A 132 18.15 -12.18 2.78
C LYS A 132 18.99 -12.38 1.52
N THR A 133 18.61 -11.80 0.39
CA THR A 133 19.41 -11.89 -0.85
C THR A 133 20.60 -10.94 -0.78
N GLU A 134 21.72 -11.32 -1.38
CA GLU A 134 22.90 -10.46 -1.51
C GLU A 134 22.94 -9.75 -2.88
N PRO A 135 23.25 -8.43 -2.91
CA PRO A 135 23.47 -7.55 -1.77
C PRO A 135 22.18 -7.35 -0.96
N VAL A 136 22.31 -7.19 0.37
CA VAL A 136 21.17 -7.03 1.30
C VAL A 136 20.35 -5.81 0.90
N TRP A 137 19.33 -6.05 0.10
CA TRP A 137 18.36 -5.04 -0.29
C TRP A 137 17.10 -5.26 0.53
N ALA A 138 17.11 -4.72 1.74
CA ALA A 138 16.00 -4.86 2.68
C ALA A 138 15.49 -3.49 3.14
N PRO A 139 14.84 -2.70 2.28
CA PRO A 139 14.09 -1.60 2.82
C PRO A 139 12.81 -2.16 3.42
N LEU A 140 12.67 -2.06 4.75
CA LEU A 140 11.34 -1.90 5.33
C LEU A 140 10.80 -0.60 4.72
N PRO A 141 9.99 -0.65 3.66
CA PRO A 141 9.77 0.50 2.80
C PRO A 141 8.79 1.49 3.46
N CYS A 142 8.37 1.16 4.68
CA CYS A 142 7.59 1.96 5.60
C CYS A 142 8.47 2.73 6.62
N ILE A 143 9.76 2.39 6.77
CA ILE A 143 10.69 3.06 7.70
C ILE A 143 11.34 4.27 7.03
N ASP A 144 11.82 4.12 5.79
CA ASP A 144 12.28 5.24 4.95
C ASP A 144 11.62 5.18 3.56
N PRO A 145 10.36 5.62 3.46
CA PRO A 145 9.64 5.64 2.19
C PRO A 145 10.34 6.45 1.09
N PRO A 146 10.85 7.68 1.33
CA PRO A 146 11.52 8.47 0.30
C PRO A 146 12.68 7.74 -0.39
N ALA A 147 13.54 7.05 0.37
CA ALA A 147 14.72 6.40 -0.20
C ALA A 147 14.40 5.10 -0.95
N HIS A 148 13.32 4.41 -0.58
CA HIS A 148 13.17 3.01 -0.97
C HIS A 148 11.82 2.63 -1.57
N TRP A 149 10.80 3.49 -1.45
CA TRP A 149 9.45 3.13 -1.88
C TRP A 149 9.33 2.91 -3.39
N SER A 150 10.03 3.73 -4.18
CA SER A 150 9.99 3.64 -5.65
C SER A 150 10.51 2.30 -6.16
N ASP A 151 11.67 1.86 -5.67
CA ASP A 151 12.25 0.57 -6.04
C ASP A 151 11.44 -0.61 -5.49
N PHE A 152 10.98 -0.51 -4.24
CA PHE A 152 10.07 -1.48 -3.65
C PHE A 152 8.83 -1.71 -4.52
N ILE A 153 8.14 -0.63 -4.93
CA ILE A 153 6.94 -0.75 -5.76
C ILE A 153 7.26 -1.31 -7.14
N ARG A 154 8.41 -0.97 -7.73
CA ARG A 154 8.84 -1.52 -9.02
C ARG A 154 9.06 -3.03 -8.94
N MET A 155 9.84 -3.50 -7.98
CA MET A 155 10.09 -4.93 -7.78
C MET A 155 8.85 -5.70 -7.38
N PHE A 156 8.03 -5.14 -6.49
CA PHE A 156 6.73 -5.68 -6.13
C PHE A 156 5.83 -5.83 -7.36
N ALA A 157 5.78 -4.83 -8.24
CA ALA A 157 4.98 -4.88 -9.46
C ALA A 157 5.49 -5.97 -10.42
N MET A 158 6.80 -6.09 -10.63
CA MET A 158 7.37 -7.16 -11.46
C MET A 158 7.06 -8.54 -10.91
N GLN A 159 7.20 -8.74 -9.59
CA GLN A 159 7.02 -10.06 -8.96
C GLN A 159 5.56 -10.52 -8.91
N PHE A 160 4.63 -9.62 -8.61
CA PHE A 160 3.22 -9.98 -8.40
C PHE A 160 2.31 -9.67 -9.59
N TYR A 161 2.78 -8.88 -10.55
CA TYR A 161 2.03 -8.41 -11.72
C TYR A 161 2.89 -8.35 -13.01
N PRO A 162 3.60 -9.43 -13.36
CA PRO A 162 4.56 -9.42 -14.48
C PRO A 162 3.89 -9.10 -15.83
N GLU A 163 2.68 -9.58 -16.10
CA GLU A 163 1.96 -9.30 -17.35
C GLU A 163 1.70 -7.80 -17.58
N ARG A 164 1.73 -6.99 -16.51
CA ARG A 164 1.42 -5.57 -16.56
C ARG A 164 2.66 -4.67 -16.46
N TYR A 165 3.77 -5.19 -15.93
CA TYR A 165 4.96 -4.40 -15.58
C TYR A 165 6.30 -5.13 -15.72
N GLY A 166 6.29 -6.39 -16.16
CA GLY A 166 7.51 -7.13 -16.49
C GLY A 166 8.14 -6.59 -17.77
N PRO A 167 9.41 -6.94 -18.02
CA PRO A 167 10.00 -6.71 -19.34
C PRO A 167 9.13 -7.42 -20.39
N ALA A 168 8.81 -6.72 -21.48
CA ALA A 168 8.17 -7.31 -22.65
C ALA A 168 9.10 -8.32 -23.31
#